data_AF-A0A7W0ZBM3-F1
#
_entry.id   AF-A0A7W0ZBM3-F1
#
_cell.length_a   1.000
_cell.length_b   1.000
_cell.length_c   1.000
_cell.angle_alpha   90.00
_cell.angle_beta   90.00
_cell.angle_gamma   90.00
#
_symmetry.space_group_name_H-M   'P 1'
#
loop_
_entity.id
_entity.type
_entity.pdbx_description
1 polymer ?
#
loop_
_entity_poly.entity_id
_entity_poly.type
_entity_poly.pdbx_seq_one_letter_code
_entity_poly.pdbx_strand_id
1 'polypeptide(L)'
;MPLTLRRGSVTAITEELTALVRLEVDGLPCISYPRLTGPVRLGDEVLVNEQARLLELGSGGFDVLYANLTRGLALEPEEGAHVMALPYTPAQVALRHAEETEELALDLDGMPVVCCTLHSQVAPVCAGIGEGIRVGYVQVPGGALPVSLSDAVRALKARGLIEVAIATGACLDGDVDCVTVAAGLAWAATQGLQVVVCAVGPGMVGTGSRLGHGALALADAANAASALGGRPVLAPRSSDADARERHKGVSHHTRSVLDLCLGEVVVAWPDEVETDGWERACAGLPLSHMGRGHDEDPGFFRAAYAAGVVARSLLPTGGASRGPVGVSIS
;
A
#
# COMPACT_ATOMS: atom_id res chain seq x y z
N MET A 1 3.12 14.77 -23.71
CA MET A 1 2.83 13.32 -23.65
C MET A 1 1.33 13.15 -23.75
N PRO A 2 0.79 12.50 -24.80
CA PRO A 2 -0.65 12.27 -24.92
C PRO A 2 -1.09 11.03 -24.12
N LEU A 3 -2.35 11.04 -23.66
CA LEU A 3 -3.04 9.81 -23.25
C LEU A 3 -3.38 8.99 -24.50
N THR A 4 -3.31 7.65 -24.41
CA THR A 4 -3.87 6.77 -25.43
C THR A 4 -5.25 6.33 -24.95
N LEU A 5 -6.28 7.02 -25.43
CA LEU A 5 -7.67 6.75 -25.09
C LEU A 5 -8.39 6.14 -26.29
N ARG A 6 -9.27 5.18 -26.02
CA ARG A 6 -10.23 4.66 -27.02
C ARG A 6 -11.65 4.69 -26.48
N ARG A 7 -12.62 4.83 -27.38
CA ARG A 7 -14.03 4.56 -27.09
C ARG A 7 -14.26 3.05 -27.17
N GLY A 8 -15.18 2.54 -26.35
CA GLY A 8 -15.63 1.15 -26.43
C GLY A 8 -16.96 0.93 -25.73
N SER A 9 -17.46 -0.30 -25.76
CA SER A 9 -18.67 -0.71 -25.05
C SER A 9 -18.36 -1.77 -23.98
N VAL A 10 -19.00 -1.66 -22.83
CA VAL A 10 -18.90 -2.66 -21.76
C VAL A 10 -19.58 -3.95 -22.21
N THR A 11 -18.80 -5.01 -22.35
CA THR A 11 -19.21 -6.31 -22.92
C THR A 11 -19.39 -7.40 -21.87
N ALA A 12 -18.67 -7.32 -20.75
CA ALA A 12 -18.83 -8.22 -19.60
C ALA A 12 -18.50 -7.48 -18.29
N ILE A 13 -19.07 -7.95 -17.19
CA ILE A 13 -18.69 -7.58 -15.82
C ILE A 13 -18.29 -8.89 -15.12
N THR A 14 -17.02 -9.01 -14.74
CA THR A 14 -16.43 -10.25 -14.22
C THR A 14 -16.36 -10.27 -12.69
N GLU A 15 -16.21 -9.10 -12.06
CA GLU A 15 -16.29 -8.93 -10.61
C GLU A 15 -16.81 -7.53 -10.31
N GLU A 16 -17.81 -7.41 -9.43
CA GLU A 16 -18.36 -6.14 -8.97
C GLU A 16 -18.15 -5.99 -7.46
N LEU A 17 -17.26 -5.08 -7.07
CA LEU A 17 -17.03 -4.67 -5.69
C LEU A 17 -17.42 -3.19 -5.55
N THR A 18 -17.68 -2.76 -4.32
CA THR A 18 -18.11 -1.38 -4.04
C THR A 18 -17.15 -0.32 -4.58
N ALA A 19 -15.84 -0.55 -4.48
CA ALA A 19 -14.81 0.42 -4.86
C ALA A 19 -14.10 0.09 -6.18
N LEU A 20 -14.30 -1.11 -6.74
CA LEU A 20 -13.62 -1.58 -7.94
C LEU A 20 -14.49 -2.54 -8.73
N VAL A 21 -14.54 -2.38 -10.04
CA VAL A 21 -15.22 -3.30 -10.95
C VAL A 21 -14.20 -3.84 -11.95
N ARG A 22 -14.14 -5.17 -12.09
CA ARG A 22 -13.42 -5.84 -13.17
C ARG A 22 -14.42 -6.14 -14.27
N LEU A 23 -14.11 -5.73 -15.48
CA LEU A 23 -15.01 -5.78 -16.62
C LEU A 23 -14.26 -5.98 -17.94
N GLU A 24 -14.99 -6.14 -19.02
CA GLU A 24 -14.44 -6.17 -20.37
C GLU A 24 -15.01 -5.05 -21.22
N VAL A 25 -14.15 -4.34 -21.96
CA VAL A 25 -14.56 -3.34 -22.94
C VAL A 25 -14.17 -3.85 -24.32
N ASP A 26 -15.17 -4.16 -25.15
CA ASP A 26 -15.00 -4.83 -26.45
C ASP A 26 -14.18 -6.14 -26.35
N GLY A 27 -14.43 -6.93 -25.30
CA GLY A 27 -13.74 -8.20 -25.03
C GLY A 27 -12.33 -8.08 -24.45
N LEU A 28 -11.86 -6.86 -24.14
CA LEU A 28 -10.55 -6.65 -23.51
C LEU A 28 -10.67 -6.38 -22.00
N PRO A 29 -9.82 -6.98 -21.16
CA PRO A 29 -9.82 -6.74 -19.71
C PRO A 29 -9.68 -5.27 -19.36
N CYS A 30 -10.52 -4.79 -18.46
CA CYS A 30 -10.57 -3.41 -18.00
C CYS A 30 -10.92 -3.36 -16.51
N ILE A 31 -10.41 -2.33 -15.81
CA ILE A 31 -10.85 -2.00 -14.45
C ILE A 31 -11.55 -0.65 -14.44
N SER A 32 -12.55 -0.51 -13.58
CA SER A 32 -13.21 0.75 -13.26
C SER A 32 -13.18 0.98 -11.76
N TYR A 33 -13.03 2.24 -11.36
CA TYR A 33 -13.20 2.70 -9.99
C TYR A 33 -14.53 3.46 -9.92
N PRO A 34 -15.64 2.84 -9.47
CA PRO A 34 -16.95 3.49 -9.51
C PRO A 34 -17.06 4.76 -8.68
N ARG A 35 -16.25 4.88 -7.62
CA ARG A 35 -16.14 6.10 -6.81
C ARG A 35 -15.61 7.30 -7.62
N LEU A 36 -14.83 7.06 -8.67
CA LEU A 36 -14.29 8.10 -9.56
C LEU A 36 -15.08 8.23 -10.87
N THR A 37 -15.57 7.10 -11.40
CA THR A 37 -16.10 7.02 -12.77
C THR A 37 -17.60 6.73 -12.85
N GLY A 38 -18.25 6.55 -11.69
CA GLY A 38 -19.65 6.19 -11.57
C GLY A 38 -19.90 4.70 -11.80
N PRO A 39 -21.15 4.25 -11.60
CA PRO A 39 -21.52 2.85 -11.79
C PRO A 39 -21.41 2.43 -13.27
N VAL A 40 -21.11 1.15 -13.49
CA VAL A 40 -20.95 0.55 -14.82
C VAL A 40 -22.01 -0.53 -15.06
N ARG A 41 -22.56 -0.63 -16.27
CA ARG A 41 -23.44 -1.74 -16.72
C ARG A 41 -23.06 -2.21 -18.11
N LEU A 42 -23.49 -3.43 -18.45
CA LEU A 42 -23.41 -3.97 -19.80
C LEU A 42 -24.02 -2.99 -20.82
N GLY A 43 -23.33 -2.81 -21.94
CA GLY A 43 -23.71 -1.91 -23.03
C GLY A 43 -23.35 -0.45 -22.82
N ASP A 44 -22.83 -0.05 -21.67
CA ASP A 44 -22.37 1.33 -21.45
C ASP A 44 -21.27 1.70 -22.45
N GLU A 45 -21.35 2.91 -22.97
CA GLU A 45 -20.29 3.51 -23.78
C GLU A 45 -19.28 4.17 -22.85
N VAL A 46 -18.00 3.86 -23.07
CA VAL A 46 -16.91 4.29 -22.18
C VAL A 46 -15.72 4.81 -22.97
N LEU A 47 -14.93 5.66 -22.34
CA LEU A 47 -13.55 5.92 -22.71
C LEU A 47 -12.65 5.11 -21.78
N VAL A 48 -11.64 4.44 -22.34
CA VAL A 48 -10.64 3.69 -21.57
C VAL A 48 -9.23 4.15 -21.95
N ASN A 49 -8.33 4.13 -20.98
CA ASN A 49 -6.89 4.25 -21.18
C ASN A 49 -6.28 2.85 -21.36
N GLU A 50 -5.59 2.64 -22.48
CA GLU A 50 -5.04 1.34 -22.86
C GLU A 50 -3.50 1.26 -22.78
N GLN A 51 -2.83 2.32 -22.31
CA GLN A 51 -1.36 2.41 -22.39
C GLN A 51 -0.65 1.31 -21.59
N ALA A 52 -1.10 1.02 -20.37
CA ALA A 52 -0.47 0.00 -19.53
C ALA A 52 -0.56 -1.39 -20.18
N ARG A 53 -1.71 -1.72 -20.78
CA ARG A 53 -1.93 -2.96 -21.52
C ARG A 53 -1.07 -3.02 -22.80
N LEU A 54 -1.03 -1.93 -23.58
CA LEU A 54 -0.21 -1.86 -24.81
C LEU A 54 1.30 -1.96 -24.54
N LEU A 55 1.74 -1.51 -23.37
CA LEU A 55 3.12 -1.63 -22.91
C LEU A 55 3.42 -2.99 -22.25
N GLU A 56 2.43 -3.89 -22.16
CA GLU A 56 2.56 -5.21 -21.53
C GLU A 56 3.16 -5.13 -20.11
N LEU A 57 2.80 -4.10 -19.34
CA LEU A 57 3.33 -3.93 -17.99
C LEU A 57 2.86 -5.09 -17.11
N GLY A 58 3.80 -5.73 -16.40
CA GLY A 58 3.55 -7.01 -15.72
C GLY A 58 2.38 -6.99 -14.72
N SER A 59 2.17 -5.91 -13.97
CA SER A 59 1.04 -5.75 -13.04
C SER A 59 -0.15 -4.99 -13.63
N GLY A 60 -0.07 -4.56 -14.90
CA GLY A 60 -1.00 -3.62 -15.55
C GLY A 60 -1.52 -4.13 -16.90
N GLY A 61 -1.75 -5.44 -17.01
CA GLY A 61 -2.25 -6.11 -18.23
C GLY A 61 -3.72 -5.86 -18.56
N PHE A 62 -4.26 -4.70 -18.19
CA PHE A 62 -5.66 -4.33 -18.39
C PHE A 62 -5.79 -2.85 -18.75
N ASP A 63 -6.87 -2.51 -19.45
CA ASP A 63 -7.29 -1.13 -19.68
C ASP A 63 -7.81 -0.52 -18.35
N VAL A 64 -7.79 0.81 -18.24
CA VAL A 64 -8.39 1.54 -17.12
C VAL A 64 -9.52 2.41 -17.65
N LEU A 65 -10.74 2.24 -17.12
CA LEU A 65 -11.88 3.07 -17.48
C LEU A 65 -11.59 4.52 -17.09
N TYR A 66 -11.58 5.39 -18.09
CA TYR A 66 -11.29 6.81 -17.95
C TYR A 66 -12.56 7.62 -17.69
N ALA A 67 -13.63 7.36 -18.45
CA ALA A 67 -14.94 7.98 -18.26
C ALA A 67 -16.06 7.06 -18.77
N ASN A 68 -17.17 6.99 -18.04
CA ASN A 68 -18.39 6.37 -18.54
C ASN A 68 -19.26 7.43 -19.23
N LEU A 69 -19.40 7.33 -20.55
CA LEU A 69 -20.11 8.30 -21.39
C LEU A 69 -21.63 8.14 -21.34
N THR A 70 -22.13 7.00 -20.88
CA THR A 70 -23.57 6.75 -20.75
C THR A 70 -24.13 7.30 -19.45
N ARG A 71 -23.41 7.16 -18.32
CA ARG A 71 -23.92 7.58 -17.00
C ARG A 71 -22.89 8.06 -15.98
N GLY A 72 -21.60 8.13 -16.37
CA GLY A 72 -20.56 8.70 -15.53
C GLY A 72 -20.36 10.21 -15.74
N LEU A 73 -21.15 10.83 -16.63
CA LEU A 73 -21.14 12.28 -16.83
C LEU A 73 -22.13 12.93 -15.87
N ALA A 74 -21.75 14.06 -15.28
CA ALA A 74 -22.52 14.78 -14.25
C ALA A 74 -22.68 14.02 -12.91
N LEU A 75 -21.65 13.31 -12.48
CA LEU A 75 -21.55 12.82 -11.10
C LEU A 75 -21.37 14.01 -10.16
N GLU A 76 -22.07 13.97 -9.03
CA GLU A 76 -21.89 14.95 -7.96
C GLU A 76 -20.59 14.64 -7.18
N PRO A 77 -19.86 15.67 -6.73
CA PRO A 77 -18.72 15.48 -5.85
C PRO A 77 -19.15 14.91 -4.50
N GLU A 78 -18.21 14.33 -3.78
CA GLU A 78 -18.43 13.95 -2.38
C GLU A 78 -18.77 15.20 -1.54
N GLU A 79 -19.80 15.09 -0.70
CA GLU A 79 -20.23 16.20 0.16
C GLU A 79 -19.11 16.58 1.15
N GLY A 80 -18.79 17.86 1.21
CA GLY A 80 -17.74 18.38 2.10
C GLY A 80 -16.30 18.19 1.61
N ALA A 81 -16.10 17.50 0.47
CA ALA A 81 -14.78 17.40 -0.14
C ALA A 81 -14.33 18.75 -0.72
N HIS A 82 -13.15 19.22 -0.31
CA HIS A 82 -12.62 20.50 -0.78
C HIS A 82 -11.10 20.48 -1.07
N VAL A 83 -10.42 19.38 -0.75
CA VAL A 83 -9.00 19.20 -1.04
C VAL A 83 -8.85 18.41 -2.34
N MET A 84 -8.04 18.94 -3.27
CA MET A 84 -7.86 18.32 -4.59
C MET A 84 -6.75 17.27 -4.58
N ALA A 85 -7.09 16.03 -4.91
CA ALA A 85 -6.13 15.04 -5.36
C ALA A 85 -5.82 15.22 -6.85
N LEU A 86 -4.57 14.94 -7.23
CA LEU A 86 -4.04 15.11 -8.60
C LEU A 86 -4.37 16.49 -9.21
N PRO A 87 -4.11 17.60 -8.49
CA PRO A 87 -4.59 18.93 -8.87
C PRO A 87 -4.08 19.34 -10.25
N TYR A 88 -4.97 19.93 -11.05
CA TYR A 88 -4.70 20.44 -12.41
C TYR A 88 -4.33 19.37 -13.44
N THR A 89 -4.51 18.09 -13.12
CA THR A 89 -4.48 17.00 -14.09
C THR A 89 -5.89 16.70 -14.63
N PRO A 90 -6.02 16.03 -15.80
CA PRO A 90 -7.31 15.59 -16.29
C PRO A 90 -8.06 14.58 -15.38
N ALA A 91 -7.39 14.02 -14.37
CA ALA A 91 -7.95 13.07 -13.41
C ALA A 91 -8.13 13.67 -12.00
N GLN A 92 -8.09 15.00 -11.87
CA GLN A 92 -8.27 15.66 -10.59
C GLN A 92 -9.63 15.34 -9.96
N VAL A 93 -9.66 15.16 -8.64
CA VAL A 93 -10.87 14.84 -7.88
C VAL A 93 -10.78 15.49 -6.50
N ALA A 94 -11.89 16.04 -6.00
CA ALA A 94 -11.97 16.55 -4.63
C ALA A 94 -12.20 15.37 -3.68
N LEU A 95 -11.40 15.30 -2.62
CA LEU A 95 -11.50 14.29 -1.56
C LEU A 95 -11.57 14.96 -0.20
N ARG A 96 -11.98 14.16 0.78
CA ARG A 96 -11.85 14.48 2.21
C ARG A 96 -10.65 13.74 2.77
N HIS A 97 -9.89 14.43 3.62
CA HIS A 97 -8.78 13.86 4.35
C HIS A 97 -9.05 13.90 5.84
N ALA A 98 -8.61 12.89 6.57
CA ALA A 98 -8.93 12.75 7.99
C ALA A 98 -8.49 13.97 8.83
N GLU A 99 -7.31 14.51 8.52
CA GLU A 99 -6.74 15.68 9.19
C GLU A 99 -7.55 16.98 9.00
N GLU A 100 -8.55 17.01 8.11
CA GLU A 100 -9.44 18.18 7.95
C GLU A 100 -10.42 18.32 9.12
N THR A 101 -10.74 17.21 9.80
CA THR A 101 -11.79 17.17 10.82
C THR A 101 -11.35 16.57 12.15
N GLU A 102 -10.21 15.88 12.19
CA GLU A 102 -9.70 15.20 13.38
C GLU A 102 -8.43 15.89 13.92
N GLU A 103 -8.33 16.00 15.23
CA GLU A 103 -7.08 16.37 15.89
C GLU A 103 -6.17 15.14 15.95
N LEU A 104 -5.04 15.22 15.23
CA LEU A 104 -4.12 14.08 15.10
C LEU A 104 -3.13 14.02 16.27
N ALA A 105 -2.69 12.80 16.60
CA ALA A 105 -1.63 12.58 17.57
C ALA A 105 -0.34 13.31 17.14
N LEU A 106 0.33 13.93 18.11
CA LEU A 106 1.60 14.64 17.86
C LEU A 106 2.80 13.69 17.79
N ASP A 107 2.65 12.47 18.31
CA ASP A 107 3.69 11.46 18.45
C ASP A 107 3.07 10.05 18.29
N LEU A 108 3.90 9.07 17.92
CA LEU A 108 3.50 7.68 17.70
C LEU A 108 3.76 6.78 18.92
N ASP A 109 4.32 7.29 20.02
CA ASP A 109 4.64 6.56 21.26
C ASP A 109 5.36 5.22 21.03
N GLY A 110 6.36 5.25 20.15
CA GLY A 110 7.13 4.06 19.79
C GLY A 110 6.40 3.04 18.89
N MET A 111 5.25 3.39 18.29
CA MET A 111 4.52 2.51 17.37
C MET A 111 5.44 1.98 16.26
N PRO A 112 5.51 0.66 16.05
CA PRO A 112 6.25 0.08 14.94
C PRO A 112 5.64 0.44 13.57
N VAL A 113 6.49 0.87 12.64
CA VAL A 113 6.11 1.18 11.26
C VAL A 113 6.91 0.31 10.29
N VAL A 114 6.28 -0.74 9.75
CA VAL A 114 6.92 -1.69 8.84
C VAL A 114 6.91 -1.18 7.41
N CYS A 115 8.09 -0.94 6.84
CA CYS A 115 8.29 -0.49 5.47
C CYS A 115 8.52 -1.70 4.54
N CYS A 116 7.51 -2.02 3.74
CA CYS A 116 7.54 -3.07 2.73
C CYS A 116 8.02 -2.52 1.40
N THR A 117 9.25 -2.85 1.00
CA THR A 117 9.82 -2.46 -0.30
C THR A 117 9.01 -2.95 -1.50
N LEU A 118 8.14 -3.94 -1.34
CA LEU A 118 7.23 -4.45 -2.36
C LEU A 118 5.86 -4.74 -1.75
N HIS A 119 4.79 -4.51 -2.53
CA HIS A 119 3.42 -4.81 -2.11
C HIS A 119 3.21 -6.28 -1.70
N SER A 120 3.89 -7.21 -2.39
CA SER A 120 3.83 -8.65 -2.09
C SER A 120 4.40 -9.04 -0.72
N GLN A 121 5.08 -8.13 -0.02
CA GLN A 121 5.56 -8.35 1.35
C GLN A 121 4.48 -8.09 2.41
N VAL A 122 3.39 -7.39 2.08
CA VAL A 122 2.37 -6.99 3.07
C VAL A 122 1.71 -8.20 3.73
N ALA A 123 1.32 -9.21 2.94
CA ALA A 123 0.68 -10.41 3.47
C ALA A 123 1.55 -11.20 4.46
N PRO A 124 2.80 -11.59 4.13
CA PRO A 124 3.67 -12.28 5.08
C PRO A 124 4.06 -11.39 6.28
N VAL A 125 4.23 -10.07 6.11
CA VAL A 125 4.43 -9.15 7.25
C VAL A 125 3.26 -9.22 8.23
N CYS A 126 2.03 -9.11 7.73
CA CYS A 126 0.84 -9.22 8.58
C CYS A 126 0.74 -10.58 9.26
N ALA A 127 1.12 -11.67 8.58
CA ALA A 127 1.19 -13.00 9.19
C ALA A 127 2.22 -13.08 10.33
N GLY A 128 3.38 -12.43 10.17
CA GLY A 128 4.43 -12.35 11.19
C GLY A 128 4.06 -11.46 12.38
N ILE A 129 3.27 -10.41 12.14
CA ILE A 129 2.64 -9.65 13.23
C ILE A 129 1.64 -10.55 13.96
N GLY A 130 0.91 -11.40 13.24
CA GLY A 130 -0.03 -12.35 13.82
C GLY A 130 -1.31 -11.68 14.35
N GLU A 131 -2.22 -12.52 14.86
CA GLU A 131 -3.54 -12.09 15.28
C GLU A 131 -3.53 -11.32 16.62
N GLY A 132 -4.65 -10.62 16.88
CA GLY A 132 -4.89 -9.88 18.12
C GLY A 132 -4.19 -8.52 18.19
N ILE A 133 -3.54 -8.09 17.11
CA ILE A 133 -2.87 -6.79 16.98
C ILE A 133 -3.68 -5.92 16.02
N ARG A 134 -3.93 -4.67 16.42
CA ARG A 134 -4.60 -3.69 15.54
C ARG A 134 -3.61 -3.14 14.53
N VAL A 135 -3.70 -3.58 13.28
CA VAL A 135 -2.76 -3.23 12.22
C VAL A 135 -3.41 -2.27 11.22
N GLY A 136 -2.76 -1.13 10.96
CA GLY A 136 -3.08 -0.25 9.84
C GLY A 136 -2.22 -0.54 8.62
N TYR A 137 -2.78 -0.41 7.42
CA TYR A 137 -2.01 -0.40 6.18
C TYR A 137 -1.94 1.03 5.64
N VAL A 138 -0.74 1.50 5.27
CA VAL A 138 -0.56 2.80 4.62
C VAL A 138 0.02 2.57 3.23
N GLN A 139 -0.70 3.00 2.20
CA GLN A 139 -0.16 2.98 0.83
C GLN A 139 0.60 4.28 0.55
N VAL A 140 1.93 4.17 0.37
CA VAL A 140 2.80 5.31 0.06
C VAL A 140 2.82 5.63 -1.44
N PRO A 141 3.01 6.89 -1.86
CA PRO A 141 2.84 7.33 -3.25
C PRO A 141 3.99 6.97 -4.21
N GLY A 142 4.65 5.81 -4.03
CA GLY A 142 5.75 5.30 -4.86
C GLY A 142 5.33 4.71 -6.22
N GLY A 143 4.29 5.24 -6.82
CA GLY A 143 3.55 4.59 -7.92
C GLY A 143 2.06 4.67 -7.63
N ALA A 144 1.64 5.87 -7.20
CA ALA A 144 0.33 6.13 -6.64
C ALA A 144 -0.80 5.57 -7.52
N LEU A 145 -1.72 4.88 -6.86
CA LEU A 145 -2.88 4.22 -7.45
C LEU A 145 -3.98 4.10 -6.39
N PRO A 146 -5.24 3.83 -6.77
CA PRO A 146 -6.30 3.60 -5.81
C PRO A 146 -6.05 2.34 -4.96
N VAL A 147 -6.11 2.46 -3.63
CA VAL A 147 -5.87 1.36 -2.67
C VAL A 147 -6.81 0.18 -2.91
N SER A 148 -8.03 0.47 -3.38
CA SER A 148 -9.05 -0.51 -3.78
C SER A 148 -8.60 -1.49 -4.87
N LEU A 149 -7.54 -1.21 -5.63
CA LEU A 149 -6.94 -2.15 -6.58
C LEU A 149 -6.38 -3.42 -5.90
N SER A 150 -6.00 -3.32 -4.63
CA SER A 150 -5.27 -4.36 -3.93
C SER A 150 -6.18 -5.49 -3.41
N ASP A 151 -6.22 -6.60 -4.15
CA ASP A 151 -6.84 -7.84 -3.67
C ASP A 151 -6.20 -8.34 -2.36
N ALA A 152 -4.89 -8.12 -2.19
CA ALA A 152 -4.18 -8.53 -0.99
C ALA A 152 -4.64 -7.79 0.26
N VAL A 153 -4.79 -6.47 0.18
CA VAL A 153 -5.30 -5.65 1.29
C VAL A 153 -6.73 -6.04 1.61
N ARG A 154 -7.58 -6.22 0.59
CA ARG A 154 -8.95 -6.70 0.76
C ARG A 154 -9.01 -8.08 1.46
N ALA A 155 -8.18 -9.04 1.05
CA ALA A 155 -8.13 -10.36 1.67
C ALA A 155 -7.62 -10.33 3.13
N LEU A 156 -6.62 -9.49 3.42
CA LEU A 156 -6.09 -9.32 4.78
C LEU A 156 -7.11 -8.65 5.71
N LYS A 157 -7.85 -7.65 5.21
CA LYS A 157 -8.97 -7.05 5.94
C LYS A 157 -10.07 -8.05 6.24
N ALA A 158 -10.46 -8.86 5.26
CA ALA A 158 -11.48 -9.90 5.45
C ALA A 158 -11.07 -10.95 6.50
N ARG A 159 -9.77 -11.10 6.77
CA ARG A 159 -9.21 -11.99 7.80
C ARG A 159 -8.92 -11.29 9.12
N GLY A 160 -9.17 -9.99 9.24
CA GLY A 160 -8.85 -9.21 10.44
C GLY A 160 -7.35 -9.01 10.69
N LEU A 161 -6.49 -9.23 9.68
CA LEU A 161 -5.05 -9.00 9.78
C LEU A 161 -4.65 -7.56 9.44
N ILE A 162 -5.55 -6.82 8.78
CA ILE A 162 -5.50 -5.36 8.61
C ILE A 162 -6.86 -4.84 9.06
N GLU A 163 -6.87 -3.83 9.92
CA GLU A 163 -8.10 -3.19 10.39
C GLU A 163 -8.56 -2.12 9.39
N VAL A 164 -7.64 -1.29 8.93
CA VAL A 164 -7.91 -0.13 8.08
C VAL A 164 -6.79 0.08 7.06
N ALA A 165 -7.16 0.51 5.86
CA ALA A 165 -6.26 0.87 4.78
C ALA A 165 -6.31 2.38 4.52
N ILE A 166 -5.16 3.03 4.60
CA ILE A 166 -4.99 4.49 4.54
C ILE A 166 -4.27 4.82 3.22
N ALA A 167 -4.88 5.64 2.38
CA ALA A 167 -4.19 6.18 1.20
C ALA A 167 -3.46 7.48 1.57
N THR A 168 -2.27 7.68 1.02
CA THR A 168 -1.48 8.90 1.27
C THR A 168 -0.97 9.56 0.01
N GLY A 169 -0.88 10.90 0.04
CA GLY A 169 -0.35 11.68 -1.08
C GLY A 169 -1.25 11.59 -2.31
N ALA A 170 -0.71 11.05 -3.40
CA ALA A 170 -1.46 10.87 -4.64
C ALA A 170 -2.19 9.51 -4.73
N CYS A 171 -2.04 8.64 -3.73
CA CYS A 171 -2.88 7.45 -3.61
C CYS A 171 -4.31 7.89 -3.26
N LEU A 172 -5.30 7.10 -3.66
CA LEU A 172 -6.72 7.41 -3.45
C LEU A 172 -7.44 6.17 -2.92
N ASP A 173 -8.70 6.34 -2.57
CA ASP A 173 -9.65 5.24 -2.40
C ASP A 173 -9.26 4.28 -1.26
N GLY A 174 -8.65 4.84 -0.20
CA GLY A 174 -8.50 4.16 1.07
C GLY A 174 -9.84 3.98 1.78
N ASP A 175 -9.80 3.32 2.94
CA ASP A 175 -10.88 3.50 3.92
C ASP A 175 -10.85 4.91 4.50
N VAL A 176 -9.63 5.48 4.55
CA VAL A 176 -9.33 6.84 4.94
C VAL A 176 -8.25 7.37 3.99
N ASP A 177 -8.36 8.62 3.58
CA ASP A 177 -7.35 9.32 2.80
C ASP A 177 -6.66 10.37 3.69
N CYS A 178 -5.34 10.51 3.57
CA CYS A 178 -4.52 11.51 4.25
C CYS A 178 -3.60 12.21 3.25
N VAL A 179 -3.37 13.51 3.41
CA VAL A 179 -2.57 14.29 2.46
C VAL A 179 -1.11 13.81 2.45
N THR A 180 -0.60 13.36 3.59
CA THR A 180 0.79 12.92 3.74
C THR A 180 0.91 11.61 4.51
N VAL A 181 2.06 10.94 4.36
CA VAL A 181 2.38 9.76 5.19
C VAL A 181 2.43 10.12 6.67
N ALA A 182 2.95 11.30 7.03
CA ALA A 182 2.99 11.77 8.41
C ALA A 182 1.57 11.89 9.01
N ALA A 183 0.62 12.48 8.27
CA ALA A 183 -0.77 12.56 8.68
C ALA A 183 -1.42 11.17 8.82
N GLY A 184 -1.16 10.26 7.86
CA GLY A 184 -1.65 8.88 7.94
C GLY A 184 -1.13 8.09 9.16
N LEU A 185 0.16 8.26 9.49
CA LEU A 185 0.76 7.65 10.69
C LEU A 185 0.19 8.25 11.99
N ALA A 186 0.06 9.58 12.04
CA ALA A 186 -0.51 10.28 13.19
C ALA A 186 -1.99 9.91 13.39
N TRP A 187 -2.77 9.80 12.30
CA TRP A 187 -4.15 9.32 12.36
C TRP A 187 -4.23 7.87 12.86
N ALA A 188 -3.37 6.98 12.36
CA ALA A 188 -3.28 5.60 12.84
C ALA A 188 -3.03 5.55 14.36
N ALA A 189 -2.15 6.39 14.89
CA ALA A 189 -1.91 6.52 16.32
C ALA A 189 -3.14 7.08 17.07
N THR A 190 -3.82 8.11 16.55
CA THR A 190 -5.09 8.63 17.11
C THR A 190 -6.15 7.53 17.23
N GLN A 191 -6.25 6.64 16.25
CA GLN A 191 -7.20 5.52 16.28
C GLN A 191 -6.76 4.37 17.20
N GLY A 192 -5.57 4.44 17.80
CA GLY A 192 -5.01 3.40 18.67
C GLY A 192 -4.59 2.13 17.91
N LEU A 193 -4.18 2.26 16.64
CA LEU A 193 -3.51 1.17 15.95
C LEU A 193 -2.17 0.90 16.62
N GLN A 194 -1.76 -0.37 16.64
CA GLN A 194 -0.57 -0.82 17.36
C GLN A 194 0.63 -0.98 16.43
N VAL A 195 0.39 -1.29 15.16
CA VAL A 195 1.43 -1.42 14.12
C VAL A 195 0.90 -0.83 12.84
N VAL A 196 1.74 -0.12 12.09
CA VAL A 196 1.44 0.30 10.72
C VAL A 196 2.33 -0.45 9.73
N VAL A 197 1.74 -0.97 8.66
CA VAL A 197 2.46 -1.56 7.53
C VAL A 197 2.37 -0.62 6.34
N CYS A 198 3.49 0.01 5.99
CA CYS A 198 3.64 0.89 4.84
C CYS A 198 4.12 0.11 3.62
N ALA A 199 3.46 0.26 2.47
CA ALA A 199 3.95 -0.31 1.20
C ALA A 199 3.60 0.58 0.01
N VAL A 200 4.35 0.44 -1.09
CA VAL A 200 3.83 0.87 -2.40
C VAL A 200 2.69 -0.05 -2.82
N GLY A 201 1.75 0.45 -3.63
CA GLY A 201 0.68 -0.37 -4.19
C GLY A 201 1.16 -1.40 -5.23
N PRO A 202 0.28 -2.30 -5.70
CA PRO A 202 0.57 -3.26 -6.77
C PRO A 202 0.78 -2.53 -8.11
N GLY A 203 2.03 -2.15 -8.42
CA GLY A 203 2.35 -1.41 -9.64
C GLY A 203 3.56 -0.51 -9.53
N MET A 204 4.60 -0.95 -8.82
CA MET A 204 5.76 -0.11 -8.54
C MET A 204 6.37 0.47 -9.81
N VAL A 205 6.53 1.79 -9.83
CA VAL A 205 7.22 2.51 -10.89
C VAL A 205 8.72 2.24 -10.79
N GLY A 206 9.39 2.03 -11.92
CA GLY A 206 10.82 1.79 -11.96
C GLY A 206 11.42 2.11 -13.32
N THR A 207 12.48 2.91 -13.34
CA THR A 207 13.29 3.18 -14.55
C THR A 207 14.51 2.27 -14.65
N GLY A 208 14.71 1.40 -13.64
CA GLY A 208 15.90 0.55 -13.51
C GLY A 208 17.12 1.27 -12.92
N SER A 209 17.02 2.56 -12.58
CA SER A 209 18.10 3.31 -11.93
C SER A 209 17.99 3.27 -10.40
N ARG A 210 19.11 3.60 -9.72
CA ARG A 210 19.19 3.64 -8.26
C ARG A 210 18.17 4.55 -7.61
N LEU A 211 17.91 5.71 -8.20
CA LEU A 211 17.02 6.72 -7.64
C LEU A 211 15.66 6.79 -8.36
N GLY A 212 15.44 5.94 -9.35
CA GLY A 212 14.27 5.98 -10.22
C GLY A 212 13.29 4.86 -9.94
N HIS A 213 13.01 4.55 -8.67
CA HIS A 213 12.03 3.52 -8.30
C HIS A 213 11.11 3.94 -7.16
N GLY A 214 9.90 3.40 -7.18
CA GLY A 214 8.83 3.72 -6.25
C GLY A 214 9.11 3.46 -4.78
N ALA A 215 9.89 2.41 -4.48
CA ALA A 215 10.18 2.04 -3.10
C ALA A 215 10.90 3.14 -2.29
N LEU A 216 11.48 4.17 -2.92
CA LEU A 216 12.09 5.30 -2.21
C LEU A 216 11.07 6.10 -1.38
N ALA A 217 9.78 6.06 -1.72
CA ALA A 217 8.72 6.65 -0.89
C ALA A 217 8.65 6.03 0.53
N LEU A 218 9.28 4.88 0.75
CA LEU A 218 9.39 4.28 2.09
C LEU A 218 10.47 4.94 2.94
N ALA A 219 11.46 5.61 2.34
CA ALA A 219 12.39 6.44 3.11
C ALA A 219 11.64 7.60 3.75
N ASP A 220 10.69 8.22 3.01
CA ASP A 220 9.82 9.26 3.57
C ASP A 220 8.95 8.71 4.71
N ALA A 221 8.40 7.49 4.55
CA ALA A 221 7.63 6.84 5.61
C ALA A 221 8.47 6.54 6.85
N ALA A 222 9.68 6.01 6.67
CA ALA A 222 10.59 5.73 7.78
C ALA A 222 11.05 7.01 8.48
N ASN A 223 11.34 8.07 7.71
CA ASN A 223 11.74 9.37 8.24
C ASN A 223 10.58 10.03 9.00
N ALA A 224 9.36 9.98 8.48
CA ALA A 224 8.17 10.46 9.17
C ALA A 224 7.92 9.68 10.47
N ALA A 225 8.03 8.35 10.44
CA ALA A 225 7.91 7.52 11.63
C ALA A 225 8.95 7.93 12.69
N SER A 226 10.23 8.04 12.32
CA SER A 226 11.28 8.48 13.24
C SER A 226 11.07 9.88 13.80
N ALA A 227 10.63 10.82 12.96
CA ALA A 227 10.38 12.22 13.36
C ALA A 227 9.20 12.34 14.34
N LEU A 228 8.22 11.43 14.25
CA LEU A 228 7.06 11.35 15.12
C LEU A 228 7.26 10.30 16.24
N GLY A 229 8.50 9.95 16.60
CA GLY A 229 8.79 9.05 17.73
C GLY A 229 8.34 7.58 17.56
N GLY A 230 8.02 7.16 16.34
CA GLY A 230 7.77 5.76 15.99
C GLY A 230 9.06 4.95 15.78
N ARG A 231 8.89 3.66 15.48
CA ARG A 231 10.01 2.71 15.30
C ARG A 231 9.95 2.10 13.89
N PRO A 232 10.67 2.67 12.91
CA PRO A 232 10.66 2.14 11.56
C PRO A 232 11.37 0.78 11.47
N VAL A 233 10.72 -0.18 10.83
CA VAL A 233 11.23 -1.53 10.54
C VAL A 233 11.22 -1.73 9.03
N LEU A 234 12.36 -2.01 8.41
CA LEU A 234 12.43 -2.30 6.98
C LEU A 234 12.33 -3.80 6.73
N ALA A 235 11.39 -4.22 5.88
CA ALA A 235 11.31 -5.58 5.38
C ALA A 235 12.32 -5.78 4.25
N PRO A 236 13.43 -6.51 4.47
CA PRO A 236 14.44 -6.69 3.45
C PRO A 236 13.89 -7.52 2.30
N ARG A 237 14.41 -7.24 1.10
CA ARG A 237 14.18 -8.11 -0.05
C ARG A 237 15.39 -9.01 -0.21
N SER A 238 15.21 -10.29 0.10
CA SER A 238 16.06 -11.40 -0.34
C SER A 238 15.27 -12.24 -1.36
N SER A 239 15.95 -12.74 -2.39
CA SER A 239 15.36 -13.71 -3.31
C SER A 239 16.48 -14.64 -3.76
N ASP A 240 16.36 -15.91 -3.43
CA ASP A 240 17.35 -16.93 -3.79
C ASP A 240 17.15 -17.44 -5.23
N ALA A 241 15.97 -17.16 -5.81
CA ALA A 241 15.54 -17.64 -7.12
C ALA A 241 15.85 -16.66 -8.28
N ASP A 242 16.29 -15.43 -8.01
CA ASP A 242 16.64 -14.47 -9.06
C ASP A 242 18.09 -14.66 -9.54
N ALA A 243 18.25 -15.27 -10.71
CA ALA A 243 19.55 -15.58 -11.33
C ALA A 243 20.38 -14.34 -11.74
N ARG A 244 19.85 -13.12 -11.61
CA ARG A 244 20.58 -11.88 -11.94
C ARG A 244 21.52 -11.51 -10.79
N GLU A 245 22.82 -11.41 -11.07
CA GLU A 245 23.89 -11.20 -10.06
C GLU A 245 23.64 -10.07 -9.04
N ARG A 246 22.86 -9.06 -9.40
CA ARG A 246 22.47 -7.93 -8.52
C ARG A 246 21.53 -8.29 -7.36
N HIS A 247 21.05 -9.53 -7.26
CA HIS A 247 20.07 -9.97 -6.26
C HIS A 247 20.56 -11.11 -5.33
N LYS A 248 21.84 -11.52 -5.41
CA LYS A 248 22.45 -12.36 -4.37
C LYS A 248 22.91 -11.47 -3.20
N GLY A 249 22.04 -11.29 -2.21
CA GLY A 249 22.24 -10.41 -1.05
C GLY A 249 21.14 -9.36 -0.91
N VAL A 250 21.34 -8.38 -0.02
CA VAL A 250 20.39 -7.27 0.20
C VAL A 250 20.07 -6.59 -1.13
N SER A 251 18.79 -6.56 -1.51
CA SER A 251 18.38 -5.91 -2.76
C SER A 251 18.87 -4.47 -2.83
N HIS A 252 19.31 -4.07 -4.02
CA HIS A 252 19.66 -2.68 -4.32
C HIS A 252 18.55 -1.68 -3.93
N HIS A 253 17.27 -2.05 -4.04
CA HIS A 253 16.16 -1.19 -3.60
C HIS A 253 16.14 -1.03 -2.08
N THR A 254 16.30 -2.12 -1.32
CA THR A 254 16.39 -2.08 0.15
C THR A 254 17.54 -1.17 0.60
N ARG A 255 18.72 -1.30 -0.04
CA ARG A 255 19.86 -0.43 0.25
C ARG A 255 19.60 1.04 -0.10
N SER A 256 18.97 1.30 -1.25
CA SER A 256 18.69 2.68 -1.69
C SER A 256 17.69 3.38 -0.77
N VAL A 257 16.73 2.63 -0.20
CA VAL A 257 15.85 3.16 0.85
C VAL A 257 16.63 3.47 2.11
N LEU A 258 17.44 2.53 2.62
CA LEU A 258 18.26 2.74 3.83
C LEU A 258 19.21 3.92 3.71
N ASP A 259 19.86 4.10 2.56
CA ASP A 259 20.79 5.20 2.32
C ASP A 259 20.12 6.59 2.40
N LEU A 260 18.78 6.65 2.28
CA LEU A 260 17.98 7.88 2.38
C LEU A 260 17.23 8.03 3.71
N CYS A 261 17.30 7.02 4.58
CA CYS A 261 16.77 7.11 5.93
C CYS A 261 17.71 7.97 6.78
N LEU A 262 17.16 8.97 7.47
CA LEU A 262 17.89 9.89 8.32
C LEU A 262 17.96 9.41 9.78
N GLY A 263 16.95 8.65 10.23
CA GLY A 263 16.89 8.05 11.55
C GLY A 263 17.36 6.60 11.57
N GLU A 264 17.45 6.03 12.77
CA GLU A 264 17.69 4.60 12.94
C GLU A 264 16.53 3.78 12.38
N VAL A 265 16.84 2.77 11.56
CA VAL A 265 15.86 1.85 10.99
C VAL A 265 16.28 0.43 11.30
N VAL A 266 15.38 -0.35 11.91
CA VAL A 266 15.62 -1.76 12.17
C VAL A 266 15.42 -2.53 10.87
N VAL A 267 16.42 -3.29 10.42
CA VAL A 267 16.26 -4.18 9.27
C VAL A 267 15.99 -5.59 9.78
N ALA A 268 14.86 -6.18 9.41
CA ALA A 268 14.45 -7.47 9.93
C ALA A 268 15.04 -8.63 9.14
N TRP A 269 16.22 -9.11 9.55
CA TRP A 269 16.85 -10.26 8.92
C TRP A 269 16.21 -11.57 9.40
N PRO A 270 15.83 -12.48 8.48
CA PRO A 270 15.12 -13.71 8.86
C PRO A 270 15.97 -14.68 9.69
N ASP A 271 17.30 -14.55 9.68
CA ASP A 271 18.21 -15.39 10.46
C ASP A 271 18.48 -14.83 11.87
N GLU A 272 17.98 -13.63 12.17
CA GLU A 272 18.10 -12.98 13.48
C GLU A 272 16.84 -13.13 14.34
N VAL A 273 15.77 -13.72 13.79
CA VAL A 273 14.47 -13.92 14.48
C VAL A 273 13.86 -15.28 14.17
N GLU A 274 13.00 -15.74 15.09
CA GLU A 274 12.26 -17.00 14.93
C GLU A 274 11.27 -16.89 13.76
N THR A 275 11.55 -17.63 12.71
CA THR A 275 10.74 -17.67 11.47
C THR A 275 10.16 -19.05 11.20
N ASP A 276 10.33 -19.99 12.13
CA ASP A 276 9.80 -21.35 12.01
C ASP A 276 8.26 -21.33 11.91
N GLY A 277 7.75 -22.04 10.91
CA GLY A 277 6.31 -22.12 10.64
C GLY A 277 5.72 -20.93 9.88
N TRP A 278 6.55 -20.08 9.27
CA TRP A 278 6.08 -18.97 8.42
C TRP A 278 5.17 -19.46 7.29
N GLU A 279 5.41 -20.64 6.70
CA GLU A 279 4.56 -21.22 5.65
C GLU A 279 3.14 -21.46 6.17
N ARG A 280 3.04 -22.03 7.38
CA ARG A 280 1.75 -22.29 8.03
C ARG A 280 1.06 -20.99 8.40
N ALA A 281 1.80 -20.01 8.93
CA ALA A 281 1.24 -18.70 9.28
C ALA A 281 0.73 -17.94 8.05
N CYS A 282 1.42 -18.10 6.91
CA CYS A 282 1.02 -17.47 5.65
C CYS A 282 0.01 -18.31 4.84
N ALA A 283 -0.39 -19.48 5.33
CA ALA A 283 -1.22 -20.40 4.57
C ALA A 283 -2.55 -19.76 4.13
N GLY A 284 -2.82 -19.88 2.83
CA GLY A 284 -4.01 -19.31 2.20
C GLY A 284 -3.99 -17.78 2.03
N LEU A 285 -2.96 -17.07 2.49
CA LEU A 285 -2.78 -15.65 2.17
C LEU A 285 -2.37 -15.47 0.70
N PRO A 286 -2.59 -14.28 0.11
CA PRO A 286 -2.15 -14.00 -1.25
C PRO A 286 -0.62 -13.86 -1.29
N LEU A 287 0.06 -14.98 -1.58
CA LEU A 287 1.51 -15.08 -1.68
C LEU A 287 1.94 -15.22 -3.15
N SER A 288 2.03 -14.10 -3.85
CA SER A 288 2.58 -14.06 -5.20
C SER A 288 3.49 -12.85 -5.37
N HIS A 289 4.66 -13.07 -5.97
CA HIS A 289 5.60 -12.02 -6.34
C HIS A 289 6.17 -12.29 -7.74
N MET A 290 5.95 -11.36 -8.68
CA MET A 290 6.42 -11.49 -10.06
C MET A 290 6.02 -12.81 -10.75
N GLY A 291 4.80 -13.28 -10.48
CA GLY A 291 4.29 -14.55 -11.02
C GLY A 291 4.80 -15.80 -10.29
N ARG A 292 5.64 -15.65 -9.27
CA ARG A 292 6.14 -16.75 -8.44
C ARG A 292 5.38 -16.88 -7.13
N GLY A 293 5.10 -18.10 -6.70
CA GLY A 293 4.52 -18.42 -5.41
C GLY A 293 5.56 -18.64 -4.30
N HIS A 294 5.08 -18.89 -3.09
CA HIS A 294 5.93 -19.15 -1.91
C HIS A 294 6.80 -20.41 -2.03
N ASP A 295 6.35 -21.42 -2.78
CA ASP A 295 7.15 -22.62 -3.05
C ASP A 295 8.35 -22.34 -3.98
N GLU A 296 8.27 -21.28 -4.80
CA GLU A 296 9.28 -20.92 -5.80
C GLU A 296 10.29 -19.87 -5.28
N ASP A 297 9.92 -19.06 -4.29
CA ASP A 297 10.79 -18.02 -3.71
C ASP A 297 10.58 -17.89 -2.18
N PRO A 298 10.79 -18.98 -1.40
CA PRO A 298 10.47 -19.01 0.03
C PRO A 298 11.26 -17.98 0.85
N GLY A 299 12.52 -17.73 0.47
CA GLY A 299 13.37 -16.74 1.14
C GLY A 299 12.78 -15.33 1.14
N PHE A 300 12.11 -14.95 0.04
CA PHE A 300 11.42 -13.66 -0.07
C PHE A 300 10.28 -13.52 0.94
N PHE A 301 9.41 -14.52 1.02
CA PHE A 301 8.25 -14.49 1.92
C PHE A 301 8.68 -14.65 3.38
N ARG A 302 9.66 -15.50 3.68
CA ARG A 302 10.25 -15.65 5.01
C ARG A 302 10.88 -14.34 5.52
N ALA A 303 11.63 -13.63 4.68
CA ALA A 303 12.21 -12.33 5.03
C ALA A 303 11.15 -11.26 5.33
N ALA A 304 10.05 -11.24 4.57
CA ALA A 304 8.94 -10.35 4.85
C ALA A 304 8.22 -10.75 6.16
N TYR A 305 8.01 -12.04 6.41
CA TYR A 305 7.45 -12.54 7.66
C TYR A 305 8.28 -12.12 8.89
N ALA A 306 9.61 -12.20 8.79
CA ALA A 306 10.53 -11.76 9.83
C ALA A 306 10.31 -10.29 10.25
N ALA A 307 9.99 -9.40 9.31
CA ALA A 307 9.69 -8.00 9.62
C ALA A 307 8.42 -7.84 10.45
N GLY A 308 7.42 -8.69 10.23
CA GLY A 308 6.24 -8.76 11.10
C GLY A 308 6.57 -9.24 12.51
N VAL A 309 7.42 -10.27 12.63
CA VAL A 309 7.89 -10.79 13.93
C VAL A 309 8.65 -9.73 14.71
N VAL A 310 9.57 -9.01 14.03
CA VAL A 310 10.29 -7.87 14.63
C VAL A 310 9.28 -6.83 15.11
N ALA A 311 8.35 -6.38 14.27
CA ALA A 311 7.36 -5.38 14.65
C ALA A 311 6.54 -5.79 15.88
N ARG A 312 6.11 -7.06 15.96
CA ARG A 312 5.43 -7.60 17.14
C ARG A 312 6.30 -7.56 18.39
N SER A 313 7.58 -7.90 18.29
CA SER A 313 8.52 -7.86 19.42
C SER A 313 8.76 -6.46 19.98
N LEU A 314 8.48 -5.42 19.17
CA LEU A 314 8.60 -4.02 19.57
C LEU A 314 7.40 -3.50 20.37
N LEU A 315 6.28 -4.23 20.39
CA LEU A 315 5.09 -3.83 21.15
C LEU A 315 5.34 -3.97 22.66
N PRO A 316 4.74 -3.11 23.50
CA PRO A 316 4.81 -3.26 24.95
C PRO A 316 4.25 -4.62 25.37
N THR A 317 5.04 -5.39 26.12
CA THR A 317 4.53 -6.58 26.80
C THR A 317 3.56 -6.09 27.88
N GLY A 318 2.28 -6.48 27.80
CA GLY A 318 1.24 -5.99 28.71
C GLY A 318 1.63 -6.20 30.17
N GLY A 319 2.04 -5.12 30.85
CA GLY A 319 2.53 -5.19 32.22
C GLY A 319 3.32 -3.99 32.71
N ALA A 320 2.75 -2.78 32.65
CA ALA A 320 2.86 -1.72 33.66
C ALA A 320 2.30 -0.41 33.08
N SER A 321 1.24 0.10 33.69
CA SER A 321 0.82 1.49 33.54
C SER A 321 2.01 2.40 33.84
N ARG A 322 2.57 3.07 32.83
CA ARG A 322 3.41 4.23 33.08
C ARG A 322 2.47 5.36 33.47
N GLY A 323 2.39 5.62 34.78
CA GLY A 323 1.76 6.82 35.32
C GLY A 323 2.45 8.09 34.77
N PRO A 324 1.81 9.26 34.92
CA PRO A 324 2.27 10.49 34.29
C PRO A 324 3.63 10.87 34.89
N VAL A 325 4.69 10.83 34.07
CA VAL A 325 5.96 11.44 34.44
C VAL A 325 5.81 12.94 34.20
N GLY A 326 5.89 13.68 35.29
CA GLY A 326 5.65 15.10 35.36
C GLY A 326 6.64 15.96 34.58
N VAL A 327 6.15 17.17 34.32
CA VAL A 327 6.80 18.39 33.88
C VAL A 327 8.13 18.67 34.61
N SER A 328 9.17 19.07 33.87
CA SER A 328 10.03 20.25 34.15
C SER A 328 11.12 20.38 33.07
N ILE A 329 10.99 21.28 32.08
CA ILE A 329 11.62 22.62 31.96
C ILE A 329 13.16 22.62 31.86
N SER A 330 13.68 22.92 30.66
CA SER A 330 14.47 24.14 30.34
C SER A 330 14.64 24.27 28.82
#